data_AF-A0A7Y1VF53-F1
#
_entry.id   AF-A0A7Y1VF53-F1
#
_cell.length_a   1.000
_cell.length_b   1.000
_cell.length_c   1.000
_cell.angle_alpha   90.00
_cell.angle_beta   90.00
_cell.angle_gamma   90.00
#
_symmetry.space_group_name_H-M   'P 1'
#
loop_
_entity.id
_entity.type
_entity.pdbx_description
1 polymer ?
#
loop_
_entity_poly.entity_id
_entity_poly.type
_entity_poly.pdbx_seq_one_letter_code
_entity_poly.pdbx_strand_id
1 'polypeptide(L)'
;EARIIKVSSRWAAIEDAARLRDALGYALPQGVPQAFLEPIADPLGDVVGRFARTHGPFTTGETAAALGLPVAVVAEVLARLEGRGQVEQGAFRPLGTKTEWVNREVLRRMRRRSLAKFRDELEPVEHHDLARFMLGWHGVGGGSNRIGRLHEIVTQLQGMPIPASILERDVLASRMEYRPDLLDQLMATGEVVWIGRGPLGTRDGRVALYFRDQVPLLHVPDLDDVPAGELHIRLRGHLRDRGASFFRDLYDAAGGGSPEEALIALWDLVWAGEVTNDTLAPLRAYGWGKARTRGGGRPRVPSAAPPSGSGRWYLVSSLLHDVAPTEAATARGTMLLERHGVVARSVIAGEGTPGGFTGLYPVFSAMEDIGKVRRGYFVEGLGGAQFAYPGVVDRLRLPGDDAIHVVAAADPANPYGAAVPWPETEGRPSRSAGAYVILVDGTLAVFVERGARRLISFTDDPNVMHQSAAGLRRLAARVKRLEIELINGNKAGDTALGAVLKEAGFRHSYKGLRA
;
A
#
# COMPACT_ATOMS: atom_id res chain seq x y z
N GLU A 1 12.05 50.51 7.41
CA GLU A 1 10.90 51.28 6.87
C GLU A 1 10.96 51.23 5.35
N ALA A 2 9.88 50.80 4.69
CA ALA A 2 9.83 50.79 3.22
C ALA A 2 9.74 52.24 2.72
N ARG A 3 10.70 52.65 1.90
CA ARG A 3 10.70 54.00 1.30
C ARG A 3 9.74 54.01 0.13
N ILE A 4 8.73 54.87 0.16
CA ILE A 4 7.69 54.97 -0.87
C ILE A 4 7.87 56.23 -1.71
N ILE A 5 7.57 56.12 -3.00
CA ILE A 5 7.55 57.22 -3.96
C ILE A 5 6.15 57.38 -4.54
N LYS A 6 5.76 58.62 -4.83
CA LYS A 6 4.53 58.92 -5.57
C LYS A 6 4.87 59.02 -7.05
N VAL A 7 4.25 58.17 -7.86
CA VAL A 7 4.45 58.10 -9.30
C VAL A 7 3.09 58.32 -9.97
N SER A 8 2.93 59.48 -10.60
CA SER A 8 1.62 59.96 -11.07
C SER A 8 0.58 59.97 -9.93
N SER A 9 -0.53 59.26 -10.07
CA SER A 9 -1.61 59.13 -9.08
C SER A 9 -1.45 57.93 -8.13
N ARG A 10 -0.36 57.15 -8.22
CA ARG A 10 -0.14 55.92 -7.44
C ARG A 10 1.09 56.00 -6.55
N TRP A 11 1.12 55.18 -5.51
CA TRP A 11 2.27 55.00 -4.62
C TRP A 11 2.99 53.70 -4.96
N ALA A 12 4.32 53.73 -4.96
CA ALA A 12 5.16 52.56 -5.22
C ALA A 12 6.36 52.52 -4.27
N ALA A 13 6.96 51.35 -4.10
CA ALA A 13 8.22 51.21 -3.40
C ALA A 13 9.35 51.88 -4.21
N ILE A 14 10.30 52.55 -3.54
CA ILE A 14 11.40 53.26 -4.21
C ILE A 14 12.27 52.31 -5.04
N GLU A 15 12.35 51.05 -4.62
CA GLU A 15 13.06 49.95 -5.28
C GLU A 15 12.49 49.59 -6.67
N ASP A 16 11.29 50.10 -6.98
CA ASP A 16 10.60 49.88 -8.26
C ASP A 16 10.69 51.08 -9.20
N ALA A 17 11.42 52.13 -8.83
CA ALA A 17 11.57 53.34 -9.63
C ALA A 17 12.02 53.04 -11.07
N ALA A 18 13.13 52.31 -11.25
CA ALA A 18 13.59 51.90 -12.57
C ALA A 18 12.56 51.03 -13.32
N ARG A 19 11.87 50.10 -12.65
CA ARG A 19 10.84 49.25 -13.28
C ARG A 19 9.69 50.08 -13.84
N LEU A 20 9.21 51.05 -13.06
CA LEU A 20 8.06 51.89 -13.44
C LEU A 20 8.43 52.87 -14.56
N ARG A 21 9.65 53.42 -14.53
CA ARG A 21 10.20 54.25 -15.61
C ARG A 21 10.33 53.44 -16.90
N ASP A 22 11.03 52.31 -16.83
CA ASP A 22 11.45 51.56 -18.02
C ASP A 22 10.32 50.72 -18.63
N ALA A 23 9.38 50.22 -17.81
CA ALA A 23 8.27 49.40 -18.30
C ALA A 23 7.03 50.24 -18.67
N LEU A 24 6.73 51.29 -17.90
CA LEU A 24 5.45 52.03 -18.00
C LEU A 24 5.64 53.50 -18.40
N GLY A 25 6.87 53.96 -18.58
CA GLY A 25 7.15 55.34 -19.03
C GLY A 25 6.83 56.40 -17.98
N TYR A 26 6.73 56.04 -16.70
CA TYR A 26 6.35 57.01 -15.67
C TYR A 26 7.50 57.98 -15.34
N ALA A 27 7.14 59.27 -15.17
CA ALA A 27 8.04 60.26 -14.62
C ALA A 27 8.27 60.03 -13.12
N LEU A 28 9.54 59.89 -12.72
CA LEU A 28 9.93 59.69 -11.34
C LEU A 28 10.07 61.02 -10.60
N PRO A 29 9.73 61.09 -9.30
CA PRO A 29 9.89 62.30 -8.50
C PRO A 29 11.37 62.66 -8.33
N GLN A 30 11.64 63.95 -8.11
CA GLN A 30 13.00 64.43 -7.82
C GLN A 30 13.47 63.88 -6.47
N GLY A 31 14.73 63.45 -6.40
CA GLY A 31 15.35 62.93 -5.18
C GLY A 31 15.40 61.40 -5.04
N VAL A 32 15.04 60.63 -6.07
CA VAL A 32 15.28 59.17 -6.09
C VAL A 32 16.79 58.89 -6.21
N PRO A 33 17.40 58.14 -5.26
CA PRO A 33 18.83 57.81 -5.31
C PRO A 33 19.23 57.04 -6.58
N GLN A 34 20.44 57.31 -7.09
CA GLN A 34 20.96 56.70 -8.33
C GLN A 34 20.91 55.16 -8.32
N ALA A 35 21.13 54.53 -7.17
CA ALA A 35 21.07 53.07 -7.01
C ALA A 35 19.71 52.46 -7.39
N PHE A 36 18.61 53.23 -7.35
CA PHE A 36 17.27 52.76 -7.74
C PHE A 36 16.88 53.15 -9.17
N LEU A 37 17.79 53.80 -9.90
CA LEU A 37 17.59 54.24 -11.29
C LEU A 37 18.34 53.37 -12.31
N GLU A 38 19.10 52.39 -11.83
CA GLU A 38 19.86 51.45 -12.67
C GLU A 38 18.92 50.67 -13.61
N PRO A 39 19.28 50.50 -14.90
CA PRO A 39 18.46 49.79 -15.88
C PRO A 39 18.19 48.34 -15.45
N ILE A 40 16.97 47.88 -15.70
CA ILE A 40 16.54 46.52 -15.39
C ILE A 40 16.46 45.70 -16.68
N ALA A 41 16.89 44.44 -16.63
CA ALA A 41 17.01 43.58 -17.81
C ALA A 41 15.67 43.24 -18.50
N ASP A 42 14.60 43.00 -17.74
CA ASP A 42 13.26 42.71 -18.28
C ASP A 42 12.17 43.47 -17.50
N PRO A 43 12.08 44.81 -17.64
CA PRO A 43 11.16 45.64 -16.86
C PRO A 43 9.69 45.26 -17.10
N LEU A 44 9.33 44.96 -18.36
CA LEU A 44 7.98 44.54 -18.75
C LEU A 44 7.63 43.16 -18.18
N GLY A 45 8.55 42.19 -18.28
CA GLY A 45 8.38 40.86 -17.67
C GLY A 45 8.23 40.93 -16.16
N ASP A 46 8.98 41.79 -15.49
CA ASP A 46 8.89 42.02 -14.04
C ASP A 46 7.52 42.56 -13.62
N VAL A 47 7.02 43.60 -14.30
CA VAL A 47 5.74 44.25 -13.97
C VAL A 47 4.57 43.31 -14.25
N VAL A 48 4.55 42.64 -15.41
CA VAL A 48 3.50 41.66 -15.76
C VAL A 48 3.58 40.43 -14.84
N GLY A 49 4.77 39.93 -14.55
CA GLY A 49 4.97 38.80 -13.64
C GLY A 49 4.53 39.13 -12.20
N ARG A 50 4.71 40.37 -11.74
CA ARG A 50 4.18 40.84 -10.44
C ARG A 50 2.67 40.91 -10.43
N PHE A 51 2.06 41.45 -11.49
CA PHE A 51 0.61 41.45 -11.65
C PHE A 51 0.04 40.03 -11.53
N ALA A 52 0.66 39.06 -12.23
CA ALA A 52 0.23 37.67 -12.20
C ALA A 52 0.40 36.98 -10.83
N ARG A 53 1.35 37.42 -10.00
CA ARG A 53 1.55 36.86 -8.64
C ARG A 53 0.48 37.31 -7.64
N THR A 54 -0.25 38.39 -7.93
CA THR A 54 -1.27 38.97 -7.05
C THR A 54 -2.68 38.88 -7.62
N HIS A 55 -2.82 38.68 -8.93
CA HIS A 55 -4.09 38.58 -9.65
C HIS A 55 -4.13 37.27 -10.43
N GLY A 56 -5.26 36.57 -10.40
CA GLY A 56 -5.44 35.29 -11.07
C GLY A 56 -6.81 34.67 -10.76
N PRO A 57 -7.41 33.91 -11.69
CA PRO A 57 -7.16 33.93 -13.14
C PRO A 57 -7.44 35.33 -13.73
N PHE A 58 -6.84 35.70 -14.86
CA PHE A 58 -7.10 36.98 -15.55
C PHE A 58 -6.93 36.86 -17.08
N THR A 59 -7.47 37.79 -17.85
CA THR A 59 -7.26 37.84 -19.32
C THR A 59 -6.13 38.82 -19.71
N THR A 60 -5.55 38.65 -20.91
CA THR A 60 -4.55 39.59 -21.44
C THR A 60 -5.04 41.04 -21.44
N GLY A 61 -6.32 41.26 -21.75
CA GLY A 61 -6.94 42.59 -21.76
C GLY A 61 -7.08 43.21 -20.37
N GLU A 62 -7.38 42.42 -19.35
CA GLU A 62 -7.45 42.89 -17.95
C GLU A 62 -6.09 43.37 -17.46
N THR A 63 -5.01 42.64 -17.76
CA THR A 63 -3.64 43.06 -17.42
C THR A 63 -3.20 44.29 -18.19
N ALA A 64 -3.50 44.35 -19.49
CA ALA A 64 -3.20 45.50 -20.34
C ALA A 64 -3.88 46.78 -19.82
N ALA A 65 -5.16 46.70 -19.48
CA ALA A 65 -5.91 47.82 -18.91
C ALA A 65 -5.38 48.24 -17.53
N ALA A 66 -5.05 47.28 -16.65
CA ALA A 66 -4.57 47.57 -15.30
C ALA A 66 -3.19 48.25 -15.27
N LEU A 67 -2.32 47.88 -16.22
CA LEU A 67 -0.95 48.38 -16.35
C LEU A 67 -0.82 49.57 -17.31
N GLY A 68 -1.85 49.88 -18.11
CA GLY A 68 -1.80 50.93 -19.12
C GLY A 68 -0.91 50.59 -20.32
N LEU A 69 -0.79 49.30 -20.65
CA LEU A 69 0.06 48.79 -21.74
C LEU A 69 -0.78 48.34 -22.93
N PRO A 70 -0.24 48.39 -24.17
CA PRO A 70 -0.90 47.80 -25.33
C PRO A 70 -1.10 46.29 -25.18
N VAL A 71 -2.28 45.78 -25.56
CA VAL A 71 -2.64 44.36 -25.43
C VAL A 71 -1.63 43.44 -26.15
N ALA A 72 -1.11 43.85 -27.31
CA ALA A 72 -0.11 43.09 -28.06
C ALA A 72 1.22 42.92 -27.30
N VAL A 73 1.68 43.97 -26.61
CA VAL A 73 2.91 43.94 -25.80
C VAL A 73 2.72 43.00 -24.59
N VAL A 74 1.56 43.06 -23.93
CA VAL A 74 1.25 42.17 -22.81
C VAL A 74 1.13 40.72 -23.27
N ALA A 75 0.54 40.45 -24.44
CA ALA A 75 0.44 39.11 -25.00
C ALA A 75 1.83 38.48 -25.24
N GLU A 76 2.76 39.24 -25.82
CA GLU A 76 4.14 38.78 -26.06
C GLU A 76 4.87 38.47 -24.75
N VAL A 77 4.73 39.35 -23.76
CA VAL A 77 5.34 39.15 -22.43
C VAL A 77 4.76 37.91 -21.75
N LEU A 78 3.44 37.71 -21.78
CA LEU A 78 2.81 36.53 -21.18
C LEU A 78 3.25 35.22 -21.86
N ALA A 79 3.37 35.19 -23.19
CA ALA A 79 3.90 34.04 -23.91
C ALA A 79 5.37 33.74 -23.51
N ARG A 80 6.20 34.77 -23.32
CA ARG A 80 7.58 34.62 -22.82
C ARG A 80 7.61 34.08 -21.39
N LEU A 81 6.72 34.55 -20.52
CA LEU A 81 6.62 34.09 -19.13
C LEU A 81 6.09 32.64 -19.03
N GLU A 82 5.21 32.24 -19.94
CA GLU A 82 4.75 30.85 -20.10
C GLU A 82 5.89 29.94 -20.54
N GLY A 83 6.69 30.34 -21.53
CA GLY A 83 7.88 29.60 -21.96
C GLY A 83 8.93 29.43 -20.84
N ARG A 84 8.94 30.34 -19.85
CA ARG A 84 9.77 30.24 -18.62
C ARG A 84 9.07 29.47 -17.48
N GLY A 85 7.86 28.95 -17.69
CA GLY A 85 7.08 28.19 -16.71
C GLY A 85 6.55 29.01 -15.52
N GLN A 86 6.44 30.33 -15.64
CA GLN A 86 6.00 31.22 -14.56
C GLN A 86 4.49 31.46 -14.55
N VAL A 87 3.85 31.42 -15.71
CA VAL A 87 2.39 31.51 -15.89
C VAL A 87 1.89 30.34 -16.73
N GLU A 88 0.63 29.97 -16.56
CA GLU A 88 -0.06 28.95 -17.36
C GLU A 88 -1.25 29.59 -18.08
N GLN A 89 -1.45 29.20 -19.35
CA GLN A 89 -2.60 29.57 -20.15
C GLN A 89 -3.72 28.53 -20.03
N GLY A 90 -4.98 28.97 -19.95
CA GLY A 90 -6.12 28.05 -19.86
C GLY A 90 -7.46 28.73 -19.65
N ALA A 91 -8.49 27.92 -19.36
CA ALA A 91 -9.80 28.37 -18.93
C ALA A 91 -9.97 27.99 -17.45
N PHE A 92 -9.83 28.97 -16.55
CA PHE A 92 -9.76 28.71 -15.11
C PHE A 92 -11.01 29.16 -14.35
N ARG A 93 -11.81 30.08 -14.90
CA ARG A 93 -13.12 30.48 -14.36
C ARG A 93 -14.27 29.64 -14.97
N PRO A 94 -15.30 29.26 -14.19
CA PRO A 94 -16.48 28.57 -14.74
C PRO A 94 -17.15 29.42 -15.82
N LEU A 95 -17.52 28.82 -16.96
CA LEU A 95 -18.16 29.50 -18.10
C LEU A 95 -17.28 30.55 -18.82
N GLY A 96 -15.97 30.56 -18.59
CA GLY A 96 -15.04 31.45 -19.28
C GLY A 96 -14.91 31.09 -20.77
N THR A 97 -15.18 32.05 -21.66
CA THR A 97 -15.08 31.89 -23.13
C THR A 97 -13.79 32.48 -23.70
N LYS A 98 -12.95 33.10 -22.87
CA LYS A 98 -11.70 33.77 -23.26
C LYS A 98 -10.51 33.03 -22.68
N THR A 99 -9.38 33.12 -23.36
CA THR A 99 -8.11 32.58 -22.88
C THR A 99 -7.62 33.37 -21.67
N GLU A 100 -7.42 32.67 -20.56
CA GLU A 100 -7.00 33.24 -19.28
C GLU A 100 -5.57 32.81 -18.94
N TRP A 101 -4.97 33.57 -18.04
CA TRP A 101 -3.63 33.36 -17.51
C TRP A 101 -3.69 33.31 -16.00
N VAL A 102 -2.79 32.52 -15.42
CA VAL A 102 -2.60 32.47 -13.98
C VAL A 102 -1.14 32.18 -13.67
N ASN A 103 -0.59 32.82 -12.64
CA ASN A 103 0.73 32.44 -12.15
C ASN A 103 0.69 31.03 -11.55
N ARG A 104 1.72 30.22 -11.83
CA ARG A 104 1.79 28.82 -11.40
C ARG A 104 1.66 28.64 -9.88
N GLU A 105 2.30 29.49 -9.07
CA GLU A 105 2.20 29.44 -7.60
C GLU A 105 0.85 29.93 -7.07
N VAL A 106 0.21 30.87 -7.78
CA VAL A 106 -1.15 31.31 -7.46
C VAL A 106 -2.15 30.20 -7.77
N LEU A 107 -2.04 29.55 -8.94
CA LEU A 107 -2.88 28.41 -9.31
C LEU A 107 -2.72 27.24 -8.31
N ARG A 108 -1.48 26.93 -7.91
CA ARG A 108 -1.22 25.92 -6.86
C ARG A 108 -1.89 26.30 -5.54
N ARG A 109 -1.79 27.56 -5.10
CA ARG A 109 -2.48 28.06 -3.91
C ARG A 109 -4.00 28.01 -4.03
N MET A 110 -4.56 28.35 -5.19
CA MET A 110 -5.99 28.28 -5.46
C MET A 110 -6.50 26.85 -5.41
N ARG A 111 -5.84 25.90 -6.10
CA ARG A 111 -6.15 24.46 -6.03
C ARG A 111 -6.11 23.97 -4.58
N ARG A 112 -5.07 24.33 -3.82
CA ARG A 112 -4.97 23.97 -2.39
C ARG A 112 -6.13 24.52 -1.55
N ARG A 113 -6.55 25.77 -1.76
CA ARG A 113 -7.68 26.39 -1.03
C ARG A 113 -9.05 25.86 -1.45
N SER A 114 -9.25 25.59 -2.74
CA SER A 114 -10.48 24.95 -3.23
C SER A 114 -10.60 23.52 -2.72
N LEU A 115 -9.50 22.76 -2.69
CA LEU A 115 -9.46 21.44 -2.05
C LEU A 115 -9.73 21.55 -0.54
N ALA A 116 -9.20 22.57 0.15
CA ALA A 116 -9.47 22.79 1.57
C ALA A 116 -10.96 23.06 1.85
N LYS A 117 -11.68 23.73 0.95
CA LYS A 117 -13.11 23.99 1.09
C LYS A 117 -13.98 22.73 0.97
N PHE A 118 -13.50 21.69 0.27
CA PHE A 118 -14.13 20.35 0.23
C PHE A 118 -13.73 19.44 1.40
N ARG A 119 -12.76 19.84 2.25
CA ARG A 119 -12.35 19.05 3.42
C ARG A 119 -13.36 19.13 4.57
N ASP A 120 -14.11 20.22 4.63
CA ASP A 120 -15.04 20.52 5.73
C ASP A 120 -16.43 19.89 5.53
N GLU A 121 -16.71 19.23 4.40
CA GLU A 121 -18.06 18.74 4.07
C GLU A 121 -18.31 17.25 4.42
N LEU A 122 -17.32 16.51 4.90
CA LEU A 122 -17.40 15.05 4.98
C LEU A 122 -17.10 14.49 6.38
N GLU A 123 -18.16 14.02 7.04
CA GLU A 123 -18.08 13.28 8.32
C GLU A 123 -17.27 11.98 8.13
N PRO A 124 -16.28 11.67 8.99
CA PRO A 124 -15.50 10.44 8.92
C PRO A 124 -16.39 9.19 8.97
N VAL A 125 -15.94 8.11 8.33
CA VAL A 125 -16.59 6.80 8.43
C VAL A 125 -16.06 6.01 9.62
N GLU A 126 -16.85 5.04 10.07
CA GLU A 126 -16.54 4.20 11.21
C GLU A 126 -15.54 3.08 10.84
N HIS A 127 -14.99 2.42 11.86
CA HIS A 127 -14.05 1.31 11.66
C HIS A 127 -14.64 0.14 10.85
N HIS A 128 -15.94 -0.14 11.01
CA HIS A 128 -16.60 -1.22 10.29
C HIS A 128 -16.81 -0.89 8.80
N ASP A 129 -16.99 0.39 8.45
CA ASP A 129 -17.03 0.84 7.05
C ASP A 129 -15.68 0.63 6.36
N LEU A 130 -14.58 0.96 7.03
CA LEU A 130 -13.24 0.67 6.51
C LEU A 130 -13.03 -0.84 6.32
N ALA A 131 -13.49 -1.68 7.26
CA ALA A 131 -13.38 -3.12 7.13
C ALA A 131 -14.18 -3.69 5.96
N ARG A 132 -15.43 -3.24 5.78
CA ARG A 132 -16.25 -3.57 4.61
C ARG A 132 -15.55 -3.15 3.31
N PHE A 133 -15.08 -1.91 3.27
CA PHE A 133 -14.32 -1.38 2.14
C PHE A 133 -13.09 -2.23 1.84
N MET A 134 -12.26 -2.56 2.83
CA MET A 134 -11.03 -3.34 2.64
C MET A 134 -11.31 -4.73 2.08
N LEU A 135 -12.35 -5.41 2.56
CA LEU A 135 -12.76 -6.71 2.03
C LEU A 135 -13.13 -6.63 0.54
N GLY A 136 -13.95 -5.64 0.16
CA GLY A 136 -14.32 -5.40 -1.23
C GLY A 136 -13.18 -4.84 -2.10
N TRP A 137 -12.29 -4.05 -1.51
CA TRP A 137 -11.11 -3.44 -2.16
C TRP A 137 -10.08 -4.51 -2.54
N HIS A 138 -9.92 -5.53 -1.69
CA HIS A 138 -9.12 -6.71 -1.98
C HIS A 138 -9.86 -7.77 -2.80
N GLY A 139 -11.15 -7.56 -3.10
CA GLY A 139 -12.02 -8.48 -3.83
C GLY A 139 -12.15 -9.85 -3.15
N VAL A 140 -12.22 -9.85 -1.82
CA VAL A 140 -12.57 -11.05 -1.04
C VAL A 140 -13.97 -11.51 -1.44
N GLY A 141 -14.15 -12.81 -1.65
CA GLY A 141 -15.40 -13.39 -2.17
C GLY A 141 -15.49 -13.44 -3.70
N GLY A 142 -14.48 -12.95 -4.43
CA GLY A 142 -14.43 -13.02 -5.89
C GLY A 142 -14.17 -14.43 -6.44
N GLY A 143 -14.86 -14.80 -7.54
CA GLY A 143 -14.86 -16.16 -8.11
C GLY A 143 -14.17 -16.34 -9.47
N SER A 144 -13.23 -15.49 -9.87
CA SER A 144 -12.51 -15.69 -11.16
C SER A 144 -11.35 -16.67 -11.01
N ASN A 145 -11.07 -17.52 -12.00
CA ASN A 145 -9.88 -18.38 -12.04
C ASN A 145 -8.84 -17.92 -13.09
N ARG A 146 -9.02 -16.73 -13.68
CA ARG A 146 -8.16 -16.23 -14.75
C ARG A 146 -6.80 -15.78 -14.20
N ILE A 147 -5.73 -16.04 -14.96
CA ILE A 147 -4.37 -15.60 -14.59
C ILE A 147 -4.28 -14.06 -14.42
N GLY A 148 -5.00 -13.29 -15.23
CA GLY A 148 -5.08 -11.84 -15.07
C GLY A 148 -5.61 -11.40 -13.70
N ARG A 149 -6.52 -12.18 -13.10
CA ARG A 149 -6.99 -11.91 -11.73
C ARG A 149 -5.88 -12.14 -10.70
N LEU A 150 -5.06 -13.18 -10.89
CA LEU A 150 -3.89 -13.42 -10.02
C LEU A 150 -2.88 -12.27 -10.14
N HIS A 151 -2.65 -11.76 -11.35
CA HIS A 151 -1.80 -10.59 -11.57
C HIS A 151 -2.31 -9.35 -10.80
N GLU A 152 -3.61 -9.05 -10.87
CA GLU A 152 -4.21 -7.96 -10.07
C GLU A 152 -4.02 -8.16 -8.56
N ILE A 153 -4.21 -9.38 -8.07
CA ILE A 153 -4.02 -9.71 -6.65
C ILE A 153 -2.55 -9.52 -6.25
N VAL A 154 -1.60 -9.98 -7.06
CA VAL A 154 -0.16 -9.79 -6.81
C VAL A 154 0.21 -8.31 -6.86
N THR A 155 -0.36 -7.55 -7.79
CA THR A 155 -0.17 -6.08 -7.88
C THR A 155 -0.49 -5.41 -6.55
N GLN A 156 -1.59 -5.82 -5.91
CA GLN A 156 -2.02 -5.25 -4.63
C GLN A 156 -1.22 -5.76 -3.43
N LEU A 157 -0.79 -7.02 -3.44
CA LEU A 157 -0.16 -7.70 -2.30
C LEU A 157 1.37 -7.69 -2.31
N GLN A 158 2.00 -7.29 -3.41
CA GLN A 158 3.46 -7.40 -3.57
C GLN A 158 4.23 -6.70 -2.45
N GLY A 159 5.27 -7.35 -1.92
CA GLY A 159 6.05 -6.82 -0.80
C GLY A 159 5.43 -6.99 0.59
N MET A 160 4.16 -7.40 0.72
CA MET A 160 3.57 -7.69 2.03
C MET A 160 4.09 -9.04 2.57
N PRO A 161 4.65 -9.09 3.79
CA PRO A 161 5.09 -10.35 4.41
C PRO A 161 3.89 -11.16 4.94
N ILE A 162 3.52 -12.23 4.23
CA ILE A 162 2.39 -13.11 4.53
C ILE A 162 2.91 -14.47 5.02
N PRO A 163 2.35 -15.07 6.08
CA PRO A 163 2.70 -16.44 6.46
C PRO A 163 2.47 -17.43 5.30
N ALA A 164 3.49 -18.21 4.96
CA ALA A 164 3.46 -19.14 3.83
C ALA A 164 2.31 -20.15 3.96
N SER A 165 1.99 -20.56 5.19
CA SER A 165 0.88 -21.49 5.46
C SER A 165 -0.52 -20.96 5.13
N ILE A 166 -0.71 -19.65 4.97
CA ILE A 166 -2.00 -19.03 4.64
C ILE A 166 -2.04 -18.40 3.25
N LEU A 167 -0.88 -18.17 2.61
CA LEU A 167 -0.78 -17.46 1.33
C LEU A 167 -1.69 -18.08 0.25
N GLU A 168 -1.48 -19.34 -0.10
CA GLU A 168 -2.30 -20.00 -1.11
C GLU A 168 -3.68 -20.39 -0.58
N ARG A 169 -3.74 -20.93 0.64
CA ARG A 169 -4.95 -21.53 1.22
C ARG A 169 -6.04 -20.52 1.58
N ASP A 170 -5.65 -19.36 2.09
CA ASP A 170 -6.58 -18.39 2.66
C ASP A 170 -6.52 -17.05 1.93
N VAL A 171 -5.33 -16.52 1.63
CA VAL A 171 -5.20 -15.19 1.03
C VAL A 171 -5.57 -15.22 -0.45
N LEU A 172 -4.94 -16.08 -1.26
CA LEU A 172 -5.26 -16.19 -2.69
C LEU A 172 -6.65 -16.82 -2.90
N ALA A 173 -6.93 -17.94 -2.21
CA ALA A 173 -8.21 -18.64 -2.37
C ALA A 173 -9.44 -17.86 -1.88
N SER A 174 -9.29 -16.80 -1.08
CA SER A 174 -10.41 -15.94 -0.71
C SER A 174 -10.74 -14.88 -1.77
N ARG A 175 -9.85 -14.62 -2.73
CA ARG A 175 -9.97 -13.56 -3.74
C ARG A 175 -10.24 -14.09 -5.15
N MET A 176 -10.07 -15.39 -5.35
CA MET A 176 -10.19 -16.07 -6.63
C MET A 176 -10.39 -17.58 -6.44
N GLU A 177 -10.86 -18.26 -7.48
CA GLU A 177 -10.86 -19.72 -7.57
C GLU A 177 -9.41 -20.22 -7.80
N TYR A 178 -8.62 -20.19 -6.73
CA TYR A 178 -7.18 -20.39 -6.81
C TYR A 178 -6.80 -21.86 -7.06
N ARG A 179 -5.82 -22.04 -7.96
CA ARG A 179 -5.10 -23.30 -8.12
C ARG A 179 -3.59 -23.05 -8.16
N PRO A 180 -2.75 -23.93 -7.55
CA PRO A 180 -1.31 -23.74 -7.49
C PRO A 180 -0.61 -23.52 -8.85
N ASP A 181 -1.13 -24.11 -9.93
CA ASP A 181 -0.56 -24.00 -11.27
C ASP A 181 -0.59 -22.58 -11.84
N LEU A 182 -1.51 -21.72 -11.38
CA LEU A 182 -1.58 -20.33 -11.83
C LEU A 182 -0.34 -19.53 -11.38
N LEU A 183 0.06 -19.69 -10.11
CA LEU A 183 1.25 -19.02 -9.58
C LEU A 183 2.53 -19.66 -10.13
N ASP A 184 2.53 -20.98 -10.32
CA ASP A 184 3.64 -21.69 -10.95
C ASP A 184 3.88 -21.20 -12.39
N GLN A 185 2.81 -20.89 -13.14
CA GLN A 185 2.92 -20.32 -14.49
C GLN A 185 3.59 -18.93 -14.47
N LEU A 186 3.18 -18.04 -13.56
CA LEU A 186 3.80 -16.71 -13.43
C LEU A 186 5.27 -16.79 -12.98
N MET A 187 5.61 -17.74 -12.12
CA MET A 187 7.00 -17.96 -11.71
C MET A 187 7.85 -18.57 -12.83
N ALA A 188 7.29 -19.51 -13.60
CA ALA A 188 7.99 -20.14 -14.72
C ALA A 188 8.34 -19.16 -15.85
N THR A 189 7.50 -18.14 -16.07
CA THR A 189 7.80 -17.05 -17.01
C THR A 189 8.80 -16.02 -16.45
N GLY A 190 9.08 -16.08 -15.15
CA GLY A 190 9.93 -15.14 -14.45
C GLY A 190 9.26 -13.81 -14.10
N GLU A 191 7.96 -13.66 -14.33
CA GLU A 191 7.20 -12.44 -14.06
C GLU A 191 7.05 -12.19 -12.55
N VAL A 192 6.74 -13.24 -11.79
CA VAL A 192 6.58 -13.19 -10.33
C VAL A 192 7.71 -13.94 -9.64
N VAL A 193 8.22 -13.37 -8.54
CA VAL A 193 9.18 -13.99 -7.63
C VAL A 193 8.64 -13.97 -6.20
N TRP A 194 9.23 -14.78 -5.32
CA TRP A 194 8.94 -14.76 -3.90
C TRP A 194 10.22 -14.53 -3.10
N ILE A 195 10.13 -13.92 -1.92
CA ILE A 195 11.28 -13.70 -1.04
C ILE A 195 10.85 -14.00 0.40
N GLY A 196 11.69 -14.70 1.17
CA GLY A 196 11.46 -14.94 2.60
C GLY A 196 11.61 -13.65 3.42
N ARG A 197 10.80 -13.54 4.47
CA ARG A 197 10.66 -12.35 5.34
C ARG A 197 10.63 -12.76 6.81
N GLY A 198 11.56 -13.64 7.19
CA GLY A 198 11.72 -14.15 8.54
C GLY A 198 10.91 -15.43 8.83
N PRO A 199 11.42 -16.27 9.76
CA PRO A 199 10.78 -17.53 10.13
C PRO A 199 9.57 -17.32 11.05
N LEU A 200 8.65 -18.29 11.07
CA LEU A 200 7.50 -18.37 11.97
C LEU A 200 7.45 -19.77 12.62
N GLY A 201 8.21 -19.94 13.70
CA GLY A 201 8.41 -21.25 14.30
C GLY A 201 9.27 -22.15 13.42
N THR A 202 9.08 -23.47 13.50
CA THR A 202 10.01 -24.45 12.90
C THR A 202 9.60 -24.97 11.51
N ARG A 203 8.38 -24.67 11.04
CA ARG A 203 7.82 -25.22 9.80
C ARG A 203 7.01 -24.19 9.00
N ASP A 204 7.18 -22.91 9.29
CA ASP A 204 6.50 -21.82 8.59
C ASP A 204 7.41 -20.59 8.60
N GLY A 205 7.07 -19.62 7.76
CA GLY A 205 7.80 -18.36 7.64
C GLY A 205 6.94 -17.35 6.91
N ARG A 206 7.30 -16.07 7.00
CA ARG A 206 6.66 -15.06 6.15
C ARG A 206 7.35 -15.03 4.81
N VAL A 207 6.57 -14.89 3.76
CA VAL A 207 7.04 -14.69 2.39
C VAL A 207 6.30 -13.51 1.78
N ALA A 208 6.96 -12.81 0.87
CA ALA A 208 6.33 -11.77 0.06
C ALA A 208 6.48 -12.14 -1.42
N LEU A 209 5.40 -11.93 -2.19
CA LEU A 209 5.43 -12.02 -3.65
C LEU A 209 5.85 -10.66 -4.21
N TYR A 210 6.47 -10.66 -5.39
CA TYR A 210 6.84 -9.43 -6.12
C TYR A 210 6.72 -9.68 -7.61
N PHE A 211 6.38 -8.65 -8.37
CA PHE A 211 6.82 -8.63 -9.76
C PHE A 211 8.33 -8.43 -9.80
N ARG A 212 9.01 -9.15 -10.69
CA ARG A 212 10.47 -9.19 -10.74
C ARG A 212 11.10 -7.79 -10.88
N ASP A 213 10.50 -6.93 -11.69
CA ASP A 213 10.93 -5.55 -11.94
C ASP A 213 10.66 -4.61 -10.74
N GLN A 214 9.73 -4.97 -9.86
CA GLN A 214 9.36 -4.19 -8.68
C GLN A 214 10.22 -4.53 -7.45
N VAL A 215 11.00 -5.62 -7.49
CA VAL A 215 11.86 -6.03 -6.36
C VAL A 215 12.80 -4.90 -5.91
N PRO A 216 13.58 -4.22 -6.78
CA PRO A 216 14.47 -3.13 -6.37
C PRO A 216 13.76 -1.95 -5.68
N LEU A 217 12.50 -1.70 -6.04
CA LEU A 217 11.72 -0.56 -5.55
C LEU A 217 11.05 -0.83 -4.20
N LEU A 218 10.62 -2.08 -3.98
CA LEU A 218 9.76 -2.46 -2.87
C LEU A 218 10.46 -3.33 -1.83
N HIS A 219 11.39 -4.18 -2.24
CA HIS A 219 12.10 -5.05 -1.31
C HIS A 219 13.20 -4.27 -0.59
N VAL A 220 13.18 -4.33 0.74
CA VAL A 220 14.25 -3.81 1.57
C VAL A 220 14.88 -5.00 2.32
N PRO A 221 16.14 -5.35 1.99
CA PRO A 221 16.87 -6.40 2.67
C PRO A 221 16.92 -6.11 4.17
N ASP A 222 16.66 -7.15 4.96
CA ASP A 222 16.96 -7.10 6.38
C ASP A 222 18.43 -7.46 6.53
N LEU A 223 19.25 -6.49 6.96
CA LEU A 223 20.69 -6.68 7.12
C LEU A 223 21.05 -7.09 8.55
N ASP A 224 20.08 -7.08 9.45
CA ASP A 224 20.26 -7.49 10.83
C ASP A 224 20.18 -9.04 10.90
N ASP A 225 21.10 -9.65 11.64
CA ASP A 225 21.16 -11.12 11.87
C ASP A 225 21.34 -12.01 10.62
N VAL A 226 22.16 -11.57 9.66
CA VAL A 226 22.53 -12.41 8.49
C VAL A 226 23.22 -13.71 8.93
N PRO A 227 22.71 -14.90 8.53
CA PRO A 227 23.33 -16.18 8.87
C PRO A 227 24.79 -16.30 8.39
N ALA A 228 25.71 -16.42 9.35
CA ALA A 228 27.15 -16.35 9.11
C ALA A 228 27.91 -17.68 9.34
N GLY A 229 27.20 -18.81 9.47
CA GLY A 229 27.82 -20.12 9.61
C GLY A 229 28.64 -20.51 8.37
N GLU A 230 29.58 -21.45 8.54
CA GLU A 230 30.46 -21.88 7.44
C GLU A 230 29.67 -22.42 6.23
N LEU A 231 28.60 -23.18 6.47
CA LEU A 231 27.69 -23.65 5.42
C LEU A 231 27.03 -22.47 4.69
N HIS A 232 26.52 -21.47 5.42
CA HIS A 232 25.89 -20.28 4.84
C HIS A 232 26.86 -19.49 3.95
N ILE A 233 28.14 -19.38 4.36
CA ILE A 233 29.19 -18.72 3.57
C ILE A 233 29.48 -19.49 2.28
N ARG A 234 29.64 -20.82 2.36
CA ARG A 234 29.90 -21.67 1.18
C ARG A 234 28.74 -21.63 0.18
N LEU A 235 27.50 -21.72 0.66
CA LEU A 235 26.31 -21.64 -0.17
C LEU A 235 26.19 -20.27 -0.87
N ARG A 236 26.39 -19.17 -0.13
CA ARG A 236 26.42 -17.82 -0.71
C ARG A 236 27.52 -17.66 -1.75
N GLY A 237 28.72 -18.16 -1.47
CA GLY A 237 29.84 -18.13 -2.42
C GLY A 237 29.50 -18.86 -3.71
N HIS A 238 28.99 -20.09 -3.61
CA HIS A 238 28.58 -20.86 -4.79
C HIS A 238 27.52 -20.13 -5.62
N LEU A 239 26.46 -19.62 -4.99
CA LEU A 239 25.39 -18.93 -5.71
C LEU A 239 25.86 -17.61 -6.34
N ARG A 240 26.83 -16.92 -5.72
CA ARG A 240 27.45 -15.71 -6.28
C ARG A 240 28.25 -16.04 -7.54
N ASP A 241 29.02 -17.12 -7.51
CA ASP A 241 29.98 -17.46 -8.57
C ASP A 241 29.33 -18.24 -9.73
N ARG A 242 28.32 -19.06 -9.43
CA ARG A 242 27.66 -19.97 -10.41
C ARG A 242 26.25 -19.54 -10.79
N GLY A 243 25.65 -18.60 -10.06
CA GLY A 243 24.27 -18.17 -10.30
C GLY A 243 23.26 -19.20 -9.80
N ALA A 244 22.16 -19.36 -10.54
CA ALA A 244 21.06 -20.22 -10.15
C ALA A 244 21.43 -21.72 -10.22
N SER A 245 21.38 -22.41 -9.08
CA SER A 245 21.87 -23.79 -8.92
C SER A 245 20.82 -24.73 -8.34
N PHE A 246 20.87 -26.02 -8.69
CA PHE A 246 20.04 -27.03 -8.04
C PHE A 246 20.62 -27.41 -6.67
N PHE A 247 19.80 -27.97 -5.77
CA PHE A 247 20.26 -28.37 -4.44
C PHE A 247 21.43 -29.35 -4.45
N ARG A 248 21.55 -30.21 -5.47
CA ARG A 248 22.69 -31.13 -5.59
C ARG A 248 24.02 -30.38 -5.67
N ASP A 249 24.08 -29.35 -6.51
CA ASP A 249 25.30 -28.55 -6.69
C ASP A 249 25.64 -27.75 -5.42
N LEU A 250 24.60 -27.27 -4.73
CA LEU A 250 24.73 -26.59 -3.44
C LEU A 250 25.22 -27.50 -2.32
N TYR A 251 24.72 -28.73 -2.28
CA TYR A 251 25.16 -29.74 -1.32
C TYR A 251 26.63 -30.14 -1.53
N ASP A 252 27.04 -30.33 -2.78
CA ASP A 252 28.43 -30.61 -3.11
C ASP A 252 29.33 -29.43 -2.74
N ALA A 253 28.90 -28.20 -3.01
CA ALA A 253 29.61 -26.97 -2.61
C ALA A 253 29.67 -26.75 -1.09
N ALA A 254 28.67 -27.23 -0.35
CA ALA A 254 28.67 -27.23 1.10
C ALA A 254 29.71 -28.21 1.70
N GLY A 255 30.26 -29.11 0.90
CA GLY A 255 31.32 -30.06 1.29
C GLY A 255 30.84 -31.50 1.48
N GLY A 256 29.64 -31.86 0.99
CA GLY A 256 29.17 -33.26 0.95
C GLY A 256 28.87 -33.90 2.32
N GLY A 257 28.60 -33.08 3.35
CA GLY A 257 28.26 -33.51 4.71
C GLY A 257 26.82 -34.00 4.87
N SER A 258 26.12 -33.59 5.94
CA SER A 258 24.70 -33.92 6.13
C SER A 258 23.81 -33.14 5.15
N PRO A 259 23.00 -33.81 4.30
CA PRO A 259 22.04 -33.12 3.44
C PRO A 259 20.98 -32.33 4.22
N GLU A 260 20.65 -32.75 5.45
CA GLU A 260 19.70 -32.06 6.31
C GLU A 260 20.28 -30.74 6.83
N GLU A 261 21.54 -30.72 7.26
CA GLU A 261 22.21 -29.50 7.72
C GLU A 261 22.40 -28.49 6.58
N ALA A 262 22.78 -28.97 5.39
CA ALA A 262 22.86 -28.13 4.19
C ALA A 262 21.49 -27.53 3.82
N LEU A 263 20.42 -28.31 3.93
CA LEU A 263 19.06 -27.85 3.70
C LEU A 263 18.60 -26.83 4.75
N ILE A 264 18.90 -27.06 6.03
CA ILE A 264 18.62 -26.09 7.12
C ILE A 264 19.34 -24.78 6.83
N ALA A 265 20.64 -24.82 6.54
CA ALA A 265 21.42 -23.63 6.23
C ALA A 265 20.87 -22.88 5.00
N LEU A 266 20.42 -23.60 3.97
CA LEU A 266 19.76 -23.00 2.81
C LEU A 266 18.45 -22.29 3.19
N TRP A 267 17.63 -22.90 4.03
CA TRP A 267 16.38 -22.30 4.50
C TRP A 267 16.61 -21.12 5.47
N ASP A 268 17.69 -21.13 6.26
CA ASP A 268 18.08 -19.97 7.05
C ASP A 268 18.37 -18.76 6.14
N LEU A 269 19.09 -18.97 5.03
CA LEU A 269 19.34 -17.93 4.02
C LEU A 269 18.04 -17.46 3.36
N VAL A 270 17.08 -18.36 3.12
CA VAL A 270 15.75 -17.99 2.60
C VAL A 270 15.01 -17.10 3.59
N TRP A 271 15.02 -17.45 4.88
CA TRP A 271 14.32 -16.68 5.91
C TRP A 271 14.98 -15.33 6.20
N ALA A 272 16.30 -15.23 6.04
CA ALA A 272 17.02 -13.97 6.02
C ALA A 272 16.74 -13.12 4.76
N GLY A 273 16.04 -13.67 3.75
CA GLY A 273 15.74 -12.96 2.50
C GLY A 273 16.92 -12.87 1.54
N GLU A 274 17.99 -13.65 1.73
CA GLU A 274 19.18 -13.61 0.88
C GLU A 274 19.08 -14.58 -0.31
N VAL A 275 18.36 -15.69 -0.15
CA VAL A 275 18.20 -16.73 -1.17
C VAL A 275 16.72 -16.92 -1.49
N THR A 276 16.42 -17.14 -2.77
CA THR A 276 15.08 -17.50 -3.26
C THR A 276 15.15 -18.64 -4.27
N ASN A 277 14.00 -19.09 -4.76
CA ASN A 277 13.83 -20.19 -5.70
C ASN A 277 12.98 -19.76 -6.90
N ASP A 278 13.15 -20.42 -8.05
CA ASP A 278 12.38 -20.17 -9.27
C ASP A 278 10.96 -20.78 -9.26
N THR A 279 10.60 -21.54 -8.23
CA THR A 279 9.25 -22.05 -8.01
C THR A 279 8.86 -21.97 -6.53
N LEU A 280 7.56 -22.04 -6.23
CA LEU A 280 7.03 -22.16 -4.87
C LEU A 280 7.00 -23.61 -4.37
N ALA A 281 7.29 -24.60 -5.22
CA ALA A 281 7.29 -26.02 -4.89
C ALA A 281 8.10 -26.38 -3.61
N PRO A 282 9.34 -25.92 -3.40
CA PRO A 282 10.08 -26.23 -2.18
C PRO A 282 9.43 -25.64 -0.93
N LEU A 283 8.80 -24.46 -1.02
CA LEU A 283 8.07 -23.84 0.09
C LEU A 283 6.82 -24.64 0.47
N ARG A 284 6.07 -25.13 -0.52
CA ARG A 284 4.94 -26.03 -0.29
C ARG A 284 5.40 -27.31 0.42
N ALA A 285 6.54 -27.86 0.01
CA ALA A 285 7.12 -29.05 0.63
C ALA A 285 7.68 -28.80 2.04
N TYR A 286 8.16 -27.57 2.33
CA TYR A 286 8.67 -27.17 3.65
C TYR A 286 7.55 -27.10 4.70
N GLY A 287 6.46 -26.39 4.38
CA GLY A 287 5.37 -26.15 5.34
C GLY A 287 4.36 -27.29 5.47
N TRP A 288 4.14 -28.06 4.40
CA TRP A 288 3.14 -29.14 4.39
C TRP A 288 3.82 -30.50 4.60
N GLY A 289 3.91 -30.92 5.86
CA GLY A 289 4.24 -32.31 6.20
C GLY A 289 3.42 -33.30 5.35
N LYS A 290 4.11 -34.03 4.48
CA LYS A 290 3.59 -34.91 3.42
C LYS A 290 2.68 -34.20 2.41
N ALA A 291 3.27 -33.70 1.33
CA ALA A 291 2.56 -33.48 0.07
C ALA A 291 1.77 -34.75 -0.28
N ARG A 292 0.44 -34.69 -0.29
CA ARG A 292 -0.39 -35.72 -0.91
C ARG A 292 -0.21 -35.55 -2.42
N THR A 293 0.70 -36.31 -3.01
CA THR A 293 0.73 -36.52 -4.46
C THR A 293 -0.61 -37.14 -4.88
N ARG A 294 -1.56 -36.32 -5.32
CA ARG A 294 -2.71 -36.78 -6.10
C ARG A 294 -2.38 -36.51 -7.57
N GLY A 295 -2.15 -37.59 -8.32
CA GLY A 295 -1.90 -37.56 -9.76
C GLY A 295 -0.92 -38.65 -10.17
N GLY A 296 -1.43 -39.75 -10.74
CA GLY A 296 -0.64 -40.88 -11.21
C GLY A 296 0.25 -40.53 -12.40
N GLY A 297 1.43 -41.16 -12.46
CA GLY A 297 2.33 -41.08 -13.61
C GLY A 297 3.79 -41.45 -13.30
N ARG A 298 4.13 -42.73 -13.55
CA ARG A 298 5.46 -43.38 -13.62
C ARG A 298 6.38 -43.32 -12.38
N PRO A 299 7.18 -44.38 -12.11
CA PRO A 299 8.14 -44.38 -11.02
C PRO A 299 9.19 -43.31 -11.30
N ARG A 300 9.28 -42.28 -10.44
CA ARG A 300 10.31 -41.25 -10.53
C ARG A 300 11.61 -41.89 -10.05
N VAL A 301 12.64 -41.86 -10.91
CA VAL A 301 14.05 -42.11 -10.56
C VAL A 301 14.35 -41.40 -9.23
N PRO A 302 15.09 -42.01 -8.28
CA PRO A 302 15.37 -41.36 -7.00
C PRO A 302 16.06 -40.01 -7.25
N SER A 303 15.32 -38.91 -7.04
CA SER A 303 15.90 -37.57 -7.03
C SER A 303 16.82 -37.49 -5.83
N ALA A 304 18.10 -37.18 -6.05
CA ALA A 304 19.07 -37.00 -4.97
C ALA A 304 18.74 -35.80 -4.04
N ALA A 305 17.83 -34.91 -4.45
CA ALA A 305 17.43 -33.75 -3.64
C ALA A 305 16.08 -33.98 -2.91
N PRO A 306 15.98 -33.59 -1.62
CA PRO A 306 14.72 -33.61 -0.87
C PRO A 306 13.68 -32.68 -1.52
N PRO A 307 12.36 -32.94 -1.38
CA PRO A 307 11.32 -32.12 -2.00
C PRO A 307 11.39 -30.62 -1.66
N SER A 308 11.75 -30.29 -0.42
CA SER A 308 11.97 -28.91 0.06
C SER A 308 13.28 -28.26 -0.43
N GLY A 309 14.12 -29.00 -1.15
CA GLY A 309 15.30 -28.52 -1.88
C GLY A 309 15.10 -28.45 -3.40
N SER A 310 13.90 -28.74 -3.91
CA SER A 310 13.64 -28.74 -5.35
C SER A 310 13.69 -27.33 -5.99
N GLY A 311 13.80 -27.28 -7.32
CA GLY A 311 13.93 -26.03 -8.07
C GLY A 311 15.37 -25.51 -8.13
N ARG A 312 15.54 -24.34 -8.76
CA ARG A 312 16.83 -23.63 -8.82
C ARG A 312 16.83 -22.50 -7.81
N TRP A 313 17.84 -22.50 -6.97
CA TRP A 313 18.08 -21.52 -5.92
C TRP A 313 19.03 -20.45 -6.41
N TYR A 314 18.80 -19.19 -6.07
CA TYR A 314 19.63 -18.07 -6.47
C TYR A 314 19.57 -16.94 -5.43
N LEU A 315 20.58 -16.05 -5.46
CA LEU A 315 20.64 -14.91 -4.55
C LEU A 315 19.60 -13.86 -4.91
N VAL A 316 18.91 -13.33 -3.92
CA VAL A 316 17.98 -12.19 -4.07
C VAL A 316 18.72 -10.95 -4.55
N SER A 317 20.01 -10.79 -4.22
CA SER A 317 20.83 -9.70 -4.73
C SER A 317 20.96 -9.67 -6.26
N SER A 318 20.75 -10.80 -6.95
CA SER A 318 20.69 -10.83 -8.42
C SER A 318 19.44 -10.15 -9.00
N LEU A 319 18.43 -9.89 -8.17
CA LEU A 319 17.20 -9.16 -8.53
C LEU A 319 17.29 -7.68 -8.21
N LEU A 320 18.31 -7.26 -7.46
CA LEU A 320 18.47 -5.88 -7.00
C LEU A 320 19.38 -5.11 -7.93
N HIS A 321 19.09 -3.81 -8.07
CA HIS A 321 19.96 -2.83 -8.67
C HIS A 321 19.74 -1.48 -7.98
N ASP A 322 20.68 -0.56 -8.16
CA ASP A 322 20.60 0.75 -7.51
C ASP A 322 19.41 1.54 -8.04
N VAL A 323 18.53 1.94 -7.12
CA VAL A 323 17.38 2.81 -7.38
C VAL A 323 17.49 4.06 -6.54
N ALA A 324 17.02 5.19 -7.08
CA ALA A 324 17.05 6.45 -6.34
C ALA A 324 16.12 6.36 -5.10
N PRO A 325 16.54 6.85 -3.91
CA PRO A 325 15.71 6.77 -2.71
C PRO A 325 14.31 7.39 -2.87
N THR A 326 14.20 8.46 -3.65
CA THR A 326 12.93 9.13 -3.98
C THR A 326 12.04 8.30 -4.88
N GLU A 327 12.62 7.50 -5.78
CA GLU A 327 11.88 6.60 -6.65
C GLU A 327 11.29 5.43 -5.83
N ALA A 328 12.13 4.78 -5.02
CA ALA A 328 11.69 3.71 -4.12
C ALA A 328 10.65 4.19 -3.10
N ALA A 329 10.79 5.40 -2.54
CA ALA A 329 9.78 5.99 -1.66
C ALA A 329 8.45 6.26 -2.40
N THR A 330 8.52 6.70 -3.66
CA THR A 330 7.33 6.95 -4.49
C THR A 330 6.60 5.65 -4.83
N ALA A 331 7.35 4.61 -5.21
CA ALA A 331 6.81 3.28 -5.46
C ALA A 331 6.13 2.70 -4.21
N ARG A 332 6.79 2.77 -3.04
CA ARG A 332 6.21 2.33 -1.76
C ARG A 332 4.96 3.12 -1.37
N GLY A 333 4.98 4.44 -1.53
CA GLY A 333 3.80 5.28 -1.26
C GLY A 333 2.61 4.93 -2.16
N THR A 334 2.86 4.73 -3.45
CA THR A 334 1.85 4.30 -4.42
C THR A 334 1.29 2.92 -4.06
N MET A 335 2.17 1.98 -3.74
CA MET A 335 1.80 0.63 -3.33
C MET A 335 0.92 0.63 -2.07
N LEU A 336 1.24 1.46 -1.06
CA LEU A 336 0.41 1.56 0.15
C LEU A 336 -1.00 2.09 -0.16
N LEU A 337 -1.13 3.05 -1.08
CA LEU A 337 -2.44 3.56 -1.51
C LEU A 337 -3.23 2.52 -2.29
N GLU A 338 -2.58 1.77 -3.18
CA GLU A 338 -3.21 0.68 -3.94
C GLU A 338 -3.65 -0.48 -3.04
N ARG A 339 -2.89 -0.77 -1.98
CA ARG A 339 -3.19 -1.85 -1.05
C ARG A 339 -4.31 -1.50 -0.08
N HIS A 340 -4.19 -0.36 0.59
CA HIS A 340 -5.07 -0.01 1.72
C HIS A 340 -6.19 0.95 1.35
N GLY A 341 -6.11 1.62 0.20
CA GLY A 341 -7.03 2.69 -0.20
C GLY A 341 -6.83 3.97 0.61
N VAL A 342 -6.83 3.87 1.94
CA VAL A 342 -6.54 4.94 2.90
C VAL A 342 -5.22 4.65 3.59
N VAL A 343 -4.28 5.58 3.49
CA VAL A 343 -2.98 5.49 4.16
C VAL A 343 -2.93 6.50 5.30
N ALA A 344 -2.71 5.99 6.50
CA ALA A 344 -2.54 6.76 7.72
C ALA A 344 -1.29 6.29 8.48
N ARG A 345 -0.92 6.98 9.56
CA ARG A 345 0.26 6.62 10.36
C ARG A 345 0.19 5.19 10.90
N SER A 346 -0.98 4.73 11.35
CA SER A 346 -1.19 3.37 11.85
C SER A 346 -0.97 2.30 10.77
N VAL A 347 -1.46 2.56 9.54
CA VAL A 347 -1.27 1.67 8.37
C VAL A 347 0.22 1.49 8.07
N ILE A 348 0.98 2.59 7.98
CA ILE A 348 2.42 2.54 7.67
C ILE A 348 3.20 1.84 8.78
N ALA A 349 2.81 2.06 10.04
CA ALA A 349 3.42 1.38 11.18
C ALA A 349 3.17 -0.14 11.13
N GLY A 350 1.95 -0.57 10.79
CA GLY A 350 1.60 -1.99 10.65
C GLY A 350 2.34 -2.70 9.51
N GLU A 351 2.68 -1.99 8.44
CA GLU A 351 3.48 -2.48 7.31
C GLU A 351 4.98 -2.59 7.62
N GLY A 352 5.47 -1.94 8.68
CA GLY A 352 6.91 -1.89 8.97
C GLY A 352 7.72 -1.18 7.89
N THR A 353 7.13 -0.16 7.23
CA THR A 353 7.78 0.52 6.10
C THR A 353 9.03 1.31 6.56
N PRO A 354 10.18 1.17 5.88
CA PRO A 354 11.41 1.89 6.22
C PRO A 354 11.23 3.41 6.20
N GLY A 355 11.73 4.07 7.24
CA GLY A 355 11.55 5.52 7.46
C GLY A 355 10.18 5.90 8.02
N GLY A 356 9.26 4.95 8.15
CA GLY A 356 7.92 5.15 8.72
C GLY A 356 7.11 6.24 8.01
N PHE A 357 6.15 6.80 8.74
CA PHE A 357 5.29 7.85 8.21
C PHE A 357 6.06 9.13 7.82
N THR A 358 7.10 9.50 8.58
CA THR A 358 7.93 10.67 8.29
C THR A 358 8.64 10.56 6.94
N GLY A 359 9.15 9.37 6.60
CA GLY A 359 9.83 9.13 5.33
C GLY A 359 8.92 9.22 4.10
N LEU A 360 7.63 8.87 4.24
CA LEU A 360 6.67 8.88 3.14
C LEU A 360 5.78 10.12 3.08
N TYR A 361 5.71 10.92 4.15
CA TYR A 361 4.89 12.13 4.17
C TYR A 361 5.22 13.13 3.04
N PRO A 362 6.51 13.41 2.69
CA PRO A 362 6.82 14.29 1.56
C PRO A 362 6.28 13.78 0.22
N VAL A 363 6.26 12.45 0.02
CA VAL A 363 5.71 11.82 -1.18
C VAL A 363 4.21 12.09 -1.27
N PHE A 364 3.46 11.81 -0.20
CA PHE A 364 2.02 12.04 -0.20
C PHE A 364 1.65 13.52 -0.30
N SER A 365 2.44 14.41 0.32
CA SER A 365 2.26 15.86 0.18
C SER A 365 2.51 16.34 -1.24
N ALA A 366 3.51 15.78 -1.94
CA ALA A 366 3.76 16.09 -3.35
C ALA A 366 2.61 15.58 -4.24
N MET A 367 2.12 14.37 -3.97
CA MET A 367 0.95 13.80 -4.67
C MET A 367 -0.33 14.63 -4.44
N GLU A 368 -0.52 15.18 -3.23
CA GLU A 368 -1.62 16.09 -2.88
C GLU A 368 -1.51 17.42 -3.66
N ASP A 369 -0.31 18.01 -3.73
CA ASP A 369 -0.06 19.29 -4.41
C ASP A 369 -0.38 19.22 -5.92
N ILE A 370 -0.21 18.05 -6.54
CA ILE A 370 -0.59 17.80 -7.95
C ILE A 370 -2.01 17.24 -8.11
N GLY A 371 -2.76 17.04 -7.02
CA GLY A 371 -4.15 16.58 -7.03
C GLY A 371 -4.34 15.07 -7.25
N LYS A 372 -3.28 14.26 -7.18
CA LYS A 372 -3.39 12.79 -7.31
C LYS A 372 -4.08 12.16 -6.10
N VAL A 373 -3.79 12.65 -4.90
CA VAL A 373 -4.39 12.16 -3.66
C VAL A 373 -5.06 13.29 -2.90
N ARG A 374 -6.00 12.93 -2.04
CA ARG A 374 -6.62 13.82 -1.07
C ARG A 374 -6.05 13.53 0.30
N ARG A 375 -5.75 14.59 1.04
CA ARG A 375 -5.46 14.52 2.48
C ARG A 375 -6.68 14.95 3.26
N GLY A 376 -7.06 14.20 4.29
CA GLY A 376 -8.21 14.50 5.14
C GLY A 376 -8.31 13.59 6.34
N TYR A 377 -9.45 13.68 7.03
CA TYR A 377 -9.86 12.76 8.10
C TYR A 377 -11.01 11.93 7.56
N PHE A 378 -10.70 10.74 7.03
CA PHE A 378 -11.66 9.91 6.30
C PHE A 378 -12.27 8.82 7.17
N VAL A 379 -11.46 8.22 8.05
CA VAL A 379 -11.87 7.14 8.95
C VAL A 379 -11.56 7.55 10.38
N GLU A 380 -12.47 7.25 11.30
CA GLU A 380 -12.26 7.49 12.72
C GLU A 380 -11.05 6.73 13.28
N GLY A 381 -10.44 7.26 14.33
CA GLY A 381 -9.38 6.56 15.08
C GLY A 381 -8.02 6.40 14.38
N LEU A 382 -7.90 6.67 13.07
CA LEU A 382 -6.64 6.54 12.33
C LEU A 382 -5.71 7.78 12.39
N GLY A 383 -6.10 8.80 13.15
CA GLY A 383 -5.38 10.07 13.29
C GLY A 383 -5.69 11.08 12.17
N GLY A 384 -5.26 12.33 12.38
CA GLY A 384 -5.70 13.48 11.57
C GLY A 384 -5.05 13.66 10.20
N ALA A 385 -4.01 12.90 9.85
CA ALA A 385 -3.35 12.96 8.55
C ALA A 385 -3.50 11.63 7.80
N GLN A 386 -4.53 11.55 6.96
CA GLN A 386 -4.83 10.39 6.13
C GLN A 386 -4.78 10.79 4.66
N PHE A 387 -4.33 9.89 3.79
CA PHE A 387 -4.22 10.11 2.35
C PHE A 387 -4.96 9.01 1.59
N ALA A 388 -5.73 9.39 0.57
CA ALA A 388 -6.46 8.45 -0.27
C ALA A 388 -6.61 9.00 -1.70
N TYR A 389 -6.79 8.11 -2.68
CA TYR A 389 -7.21 8.53 -4.02
C TYR A 389 -8.63 9.13 -3.98
N PRO A 390 -8.96 10.12 -4.84
CA PRO A 390 -10.27 10.77 -4.83
C PRO A 390 -11.48 9.82 -4.78
N GLY A 391 -11.50 8.77 -5.61
CA GLY A 391 -12.62 7.82 -5.67
C GLY A 391 -12.67 6.79 -4.53
N VAL A 392 -11.61 6.68 -3.72
CA VAL A 392 -11.62 5.80 -2.54
C VAL A 392 -12.56 6.36 -1.47
N VAL A 393 -12.57 7.67 -1.29
CA VAL A 393 -13.41 8.34 -0.27
C VAL A 393 -14.89 8.10 -0.53
N ASP A 394 -15.31 8.13 -1.79
CA ASP A 394 -16.70 7.87 -2.18
C ASP A 394 -17.05 6.38 -1.98
N ARG A 395 -16.12 5.47 -2.29
CA ARG A 395 -16.31 4.03 -2.13
C ARG A 395 -16.38 3.58 -0.68
N LEU A 396 -15.67 4.25 0.23
CA LEU A 396 -15.75 3.99 1.68
C LEU A 396 -17.16 4.20 2.25
N ARG A 397 -17.97 5.06 1.62
CA ARG A 397 -19.30 5.46 2.08
C ARG A 397 -20.43 4.67 1.43
N LEU A 398 -20.10 3.71 0.56
CA LEU A 398 -21.13 2.88 -0.03
C LEU A 398 -21.82 2.07 1.07
N PRO A 399 -23.15 1.94 1.00
CA PRO A 399 -23.90 1.19 2.00
C PRO A 399 -23.47 -0.28 2.04
N GLY A 400 -23.65 -0.88 3.20
CA GLY A 400 -23.45 -2.30 3.43
C GLY A 400 -24.42 -3.20 2.66
N ASP A 401 -24.05 -4.46 2.56
CA ASP A 401 -24.82 -5.53 1.89
C ASP A 401 -25.06 -6.75 2.81
N ASP A 402 -24.86 -6.58 4.13
CA ASP A 402 -24.95 -7.64 5.15
C ASP A 402 -24.07 -8.87 4.86
N ALA A 403 -23.02 -8.72 4.05
CA ALA A 403 -22.19 -9.83 3.63
C ALA A 403 -21.35 -10.41 4.79
N ILE A 404 -21.37 -11.75 4.86
CA ILE A 404 -20.58 -12.52 5.82
C ILE A 404 -19.24 -12.91 5.19
N HIS A 405 -18.17 -12.36 5.73
CA HIS A 405 -16.80 -12.64 5.30
C HIS A 405 -16.05 -13.50 6.31
N VAL A 406 -15.38 -14.54 5.83
CA VAL A 406 -14.54 -15.43 6.64
C VAL A 406 -13.12 -15.40 6.11
N VAL A 407 -12.24 -14.69 6.81
CA VAL A 407 -10.86 -14.45 6.38
C VAL A 407 -9.88 -14.88 7.46
N ALA A 408 -8.65 -15.21 7.06
CA ALA A 408 -7.59 -15.44 8.03
C ALA A 408 -7.33 -14.15 8.82
N ALA A 409 -7.06 -14.26 10.13
CA ALA A 409 -6.84 -13.08 10.97
C ALA A 409 -5.64 -12.24 10.50
N ALA A 410 -4.63 -12.91 9.92
CA ALA A 410 -3.45 -12.28 9.33
C ALA A 410 -3.61 -11.87 7.85
N ASP A 411 -4.80 -12.03 7.25
CA ASP A 411 -5.05 -11.59 5.88
C ASP A 411 -4.95 -10.05 5.76
N PRO A 412 -4.25 -9.50 4.75
CA PRO A 412 -4.16 -8.05 4.53
C PRO A 412 -5.50 -7.32 4.41
N ALA A 413 -6.56 -7.99 3.95
CA ALA A 413 -7.89 -7.40 3.82
C ALA A 413 -8.62 -7.22 5.16
N ASN A 414 -8.16 -7.89 6.23
CA ASN A 414 -8.66 -7.65 7.58
C ASN A 414 -7.95 -6.43 8.18
N PRO A 415 -8.62 -5.30 8.48
CA PRO A 415 -7.96 -4.16 9.13
C PRO A 415 -7.82 -4.32 10.65
N TYR A 416 -8.60 -5.20 11.28
CA TYR A 416 -8.59 -5.38 12.74
C TYR A 416 -7.28 -6.01 13.24
N GLY A 417 -6.77 -5.46 14.34
CA GLY A 417 -5.46 -5.78 14.88
C GLY A 417 -4.28 -5.25 14.05
N ALA A 418 -4.55 -4.38 13.08
CA ALA A 418 -3.55 -3.73 12.23
C ALA A 418 -3.79 -2.21 12.21
N ALA A 419 -4.48 -1.72 11.18
CA ALA A 419 -4.85 -0.30 11.09
C ALA A 419 -5.91 0.08 12.13
N VAL A 420 -6.84 -0.85 12.39
CA VAL A 420 -7.95 -0.71 13.34
C VAL A 420 -7.64 -1.57 14.57
N PRO A 421 -7.84 -1.07 15.80
CA PRO A 421 -7.65 -1.88 17.00
C PRO A 421 -8.63 -3.04 17.07
N TRP A 422 -8.29 -4.09 17.81
CA TRP A 422 -9.29 -5.10 18.16
C TRP A 422 -10.38 -4.45 19.04
N PRO A 423 -11.66 -4.83 18.88
CA PRO A 423 -12.69 -4.45 19.84
C PRO A 423 -12.33 -4.93 21.24
N GLU A 424 -12.82 -4.23 22.26
CA GLU A 424 -12.57 -4.59 23.66
C GLU A 424 -13.06 -6.01 23.96
N THR A 425 -12.22 -6.79 24.63
CA THR A 425 -12.52 -8.17 24.99
C THR A 425 -11.59 -8.64 26.12
N GLU A 426 -12.06 -9.59 26.93
CA GLU A 426 -11.23 -10.28 27.92
C GLU A 426 -10.23 -11.27 27.28
N GLY A 427 -10.45 -11.64 26.02
CA GLY A 427 -9.56 -12.49 25.25
C GLY A 427 -8.32 -11.76 24.70
N ARG A 428 -7.45 -12.48 24.00
CA ARG A 428 -6.24 -11.92 23.36
C ARG A 428 -6.22 -12.23 21.86
N PRO A 429 -7.08 -11.58 21.06
CA PRO A 429 -7.09 -11.78 19.62
C PRO A 429 -5.72 -11.40 19.01
N SER A 430 -5.32 -12.14 17.97
CA SER A 430 -4.02 -11.93 17.32
C SER A 430 -4.08 -12.22 15.84
N ARG A 431 -3.27 -11.50 15.06
CA ARG A 431 -3.07 -11.74 13.62
C ARG A 431 -2.09 -12.90 13.40
N SER A 432 -2.49 -14.11 13.80
CA SER A 432 -1.66 -15.31 13.72
C SER A 432 -2.12 -16.27 12.62
N ALA A 433 -1.17 -17.01 12.04
CA ALA A 433 -1.47 -18.03 11.04
C ALA A 433 -2.36 -19.13 11.64
N GLY A 434 -3.46 -19.43 10.95
CA GLY A 434 -4.45 -20.41 11.39
C GLY A 434 -5.49 -19.89 12.39
N ALA A 435 -5.45 -18.60 12.74
CA ALA A 435 -6.58 -17.89 13.35
C ALA A 435 -7.45 -17.25 12.25
N TYR A 436 -8.73 -17.07 12.52
CA TYR A 436 -9.71 -16.56 11.56
C TYR A 436 -10.60 -15.51 12.21
N VAL A 437 -11.13 -14.61 11.38
CA VAL A 437 -12.16 -13.65 11.78
C VAL A 437 -13.39 -13.83 10.91
N ILE A 438 -14.55 -13.58 11.50
CA ILE A 438 -15.82 -13.50 10.81
C ILE A 438 -16.32 -12.08 10.95
N LEU A 439 -16.50 -11.43 9.80
CA LEU A 439 -17.04 -10.09 9.72
C LEU A 439 -18.44 -10.16 9.14
N VAL A 440 -19.37 -9.44 9.75
CA VAL A 440 -20.73 -9.23 9.27
C VAL A 440 -20.82 -7.76 8.91
N ASP A 441 -20.96 -7.49 7.61
CA ASP A 441 -21.01 -6.12 7.10
C ASP A 441 -19.85 -5.23 7.56
N GLY A 442 -18.64 -5.81 7.63
CA GLY A 442 -17.43 -5.13 8.12
C GLY A 442 -17.30 -5.08 9.65
N THR A 443 -18.37 -5.33 10.42
CA THR A 443 -18.28 -5.45 11.87
C THR A 443 -17.63 -6.78 12.25
N LEU A 444 -16.57 -6.75 13.06
CA LEU A 444 -15.95 -7.96 13.59
C LEU A 444 -16.92 -8.65 14.56
N ALA A 445 -17.51 -9.77 14.14
CA ALA A 445 -18.47 -10.51 14.96
C ALA A 445 -17.80 -11.60 15.79
N VAL A 446 -16.85 -12.34 15.19
CA VAL A 446 -16.19 -13.49 15.82
C VAL A 446 -14.72 -13.55 15.47
N PHE A 447 -13.88 -13.88 16.45
CA PHE A 447 -12.50 -14.32 16.26
C PHE A 447 -12.34 -15.78 16.69
N VAL A 448 -11.71 -16.59 15.84
CA VAL A 448 -11.41 -18.00 16.08
C VAL A 448 -9.90 -18.14 16.27
N GLU A 449 -9.49 -18.62 17.43
CA GLU A 449 -8.07 -18.83 17.75
C GLU A 449 -7.43 -19.92 16.87
N ARG A 450 -6.10 -19.88 16.78
CA ARG A 450 -5.32 -20.93 16.13
C ARG A 450 -5.65 -22.30 16.73
N GLY A 451 -5.99 -23.25 15.85
CA GLY A 451 -6.38 -24.61 16.25
C GLY A 451 -7.87 -24.75 16.56
N ALA A 452 -8.64 -23.67 16.43
CA ALA A 452 -10.10 -23.67 16.39
C ALA A 452 -10.80 -24.23 17.65
N ARG A 453 -10.12 -24.17 18.81
CA ARG A 453 -10.65 -24.63 20.11
C ARG A 453 -11.30 -23.55 20.94
N ARG A 454 -10.86 -22.31 20.77
CA ARG A 454 -11.39 -21.16 21.48
C ARG A 454 -11.89 -20.14 20.49
N LEU A 455 -12.97 -19.50 20.86
CA LEU A 455 -13.65 -18.49 20.08
C LEU A 455 -13.93 -17.28 20.97
N ILE A 456 -13.78 -16.09 20.40
CA ILE A 456 -14.21 -14.83 20.99
C ILE A 456 -15.40 -14.31 20.17
N SER A 457 -16.53 -14.07 20.83
CA SER A 457 -17.69 -13.39 20.25
C SER A 457 -17.67 -11.94 20.69
N PHE A 458 -17.81 -11.02 19.73
CA PHE A 458 -17.87 -9.56 19.95
C PHE A 458 -19.29 -9.01 19.81
N THR A 459 -20.28 -9.89 19.71
CA THR A 459 -21.69 -9.51 19.54
C THR A 459 -22.58 -10.27 20.51
N ASP A 460 -23.63 -9.58 20.95
CA ASP A 460 -24.78 -10.12 21.68
C ASP A 460 -26.07 -10.09 20.85
N ASP A 461 -26.00 -9.61 19.59
CA ASP A 461 -27.14 -9.54 18.67
C ASP A 461 -27.45 -10.95 18.10
N PRO A 462 -28.66 -11.51 18.34
CA PRO A 462 -29.06 -12.81 17.82
C PRO A 462 -28.91 -12.95 16.29
N ASN A 463 -29.20 -11.90 15.51
CA ASN A 463 -29.10 -11.95 14.05
C ASN A 463 -27.63 -12.11 13.62
N VAL A 464 -26.73 -11.34 14.23
CA VAL A 464 -25.28 -11.42 13.98
C VAL A 464 -24.71 -12.76 14.46
N MET A 465 -25.25 -13.34 15.54
CA MET A 465 -24.89 -14.69 15.96
C MET A 465 -25.27 -15.76 14.93
N HIS A 466 -26.47 -15.69 14.33
CA HIS A 466 -26.88 -16.61 13.26
C HIS A 466 -25.99 -16.48 12.02
N GLN A 467 -25.68 -15.24 11.62
CA GLN A 467 -24.74 -14.96 10.52
C GLN A 467 -23.33 -15.48 10.85
N SER A 468 -22.88 -15.32 12.09
CA SER A 468 -21.59 -15.85 12.56
C SER A 468 -21.54 -17.38 12.53
N ALA A 469 -22.63 -18.06 12.92
CA ALA A 469 -22.73 -19.51 12.81
C ALA A 469 -22.67 -20.00 11.36
N ALA A 470 -23.32 -19.29 10.42
CA ALA A 470 -23.19 -19.56 8.98
C ALA A 470 -21.74 -19.36 8.49
N GLY A 471 -21.06 -18.31 8.97
CA GLY A 471 -19.63 -18.09 8.71
C GLY A 471 -18.75 -19.25 9.24
N LEU A 472 -19.01 -19.73 10.46
CA LEU A 472 -18.28 -20.87 11.04
C LEU A 472 -18.51 -22.17 10.25
N ARG A 473 -19.72 -22.38 9.69
CA ARG A 473 -19.97 -23.50 8.76
C ARG A 473 -19.12 -23.39 7.48
N ARG A 474 -19.01 -22.19 6.90
CA ARG A 474 -18.13 -21.95 5.74
C ARG A 474 -16.67 -22.20 6.09
N LEU A 475 -16.23 -21.80 7.29
CA LEU A 475 -14.89 -22.09 7.78
C LEU A 475 -14.64 -23.60 7.92
N ALA A 476 -15.61 -24.34 8.46
CA ALA A 476 -15.53 -25.80 8.64
C ALA A 476 -15.26 -26.56 7.34
N ALA A 477 -15.76 -26.06 6.21
CA ALA A 477 -15.51 -26.65 4.89
C ALA A 477 -14.05 -26.47 4.40
N ARG A 478 -13.33 -25.48 4.95
CA ARG A 478 -11.96 -25.12 4.54
C ARG A 478 -10.89 -25.69 5.47
N VAL A 479 -11.20 -25.87 6.75
CA VAL A 479 -10.25 -26.33 7.77
C VAL A 479 -10.43 -27.81 8.09
N LYS A 480 -9.32 -28.51 8.39
CA LYS A 480 -9.37 -29.96 8.67
C LYS A 480 -10.22 -30.34 9.89
N ARG A 481 -10.30 -29.46 10.89
CA ARG A 481 -11.04 -29.67 12.15
C ARG A 481 -11.46 -28.31 12.71
N LEU A 482 -12.75 -28.15 12.97
CA LEU A 482 -13.35 -27.03 13.70
C LEU A 482 -14.12 -27.61 14.89
N GLU A 483 -13.58 -27.44 16.09
CA GLU A 483 -14.16 -27.98 17.33
C GLU A 483 -13.96 -26.99 18.47
N ILE A 484 -15.02 -26.25 18.78
CA ILE A 484 -15.03 -25.11 19.67
C ILE A 484 -15.32 -25.61 21.09
N GLU A 485 -14.32 -25.54 21.96
CA GLU A 485 -14.39 -25.93 23.37
C GLU A 485 -14.90 -24.76 24.23
N LEU A 486 -14.39 -23.55 23.98
CA LEU A 486 -14.71 -22.34 24.75
C LEU A 486 -15.17 -21.17 23.87
N ILE A 487 -16.16 -20.42 24.35
CA ILE A 487 -16.64 -19.15 23.79
C ILE A 487 -16.59 -18.11 24.91
N ASN A 488 -15.79 -17.04 24.74
CA ASN A 488 -15.58 -15.99 25.76
C ASN A 488 -15.23 -16.58 27.15
N GLY A 489 -14.35 -17.59 27.17
CA GLY A 489 -13.92 -18.27 28.41
C GLY A 489 -14.89 -19.32 28.97
N ASN A 490 -16.15 -19.33 28.53
CA ASN A 490 -17.18 -20.28 28.98
C ASN A 490 -17.26 -21.51 28.07
N LYS A 491 -17.77 -22.63 28.59
CA LYS A 491 -17.99 -23.84 27.77
C LYS A 491 -18.92 -23.53 26.60
N ALA A 492 -18.50 -23.86 25.39
CA ALA A 492 -19.22 -23.47 24.18
C ALA A 492 -20.69 -23.88 24.21
N GLY A 493 -21.00 -25.09 24.70
CA GLY A 493 -22.37 -25.62 24.78
C GLY A 493 -23.32 -24.85 25.69
N ASP A 494 -22.81 -24.01 26.60
CA ASP A 494 -23.57 -23.29 27.63
C ASP A 494 -23.76 -21.80 27.28
N THR A 495 -23.29 -21.36 26.10
CA THR A 495 -23.37 -19.96 25.65
C THR A 495 -24.49 -19.73 24.65
N ALA A 496 -24.95 -18.47 24.51
CA ALA A 496 -25.96 -18.09 23.52
C ALA A 496 -25.53 -18.43 22.08
N LEU A 497 -24.32 -18.03 21.69
CA LEU A 497 -23.74 -18.42 20.39
C LEU A 497 -23.61 -19.94 20.25
N GLY A 498 -23.33 -20.65 21.35
CA GLY A 498 -23.34 -22.12 21.39
C GLY A 498 -24.69 -22.76 21.08
N ALA A 499 -25.79 -22.15 21.52
CA ALA A 499 -27.14 -22.60 21.17
C ALA A 499 -27.40 -22.42 19.66
N VAL A 500 -27.08 -21.24 19.13
CA VAL A 500 -27.19 -20.93 17.69
C VAL A 500 -26.33 -21.86 16.84
N LEU A 501 -25.13 -22.23 17.31
CA LEU A 501 -24.28 -23.20 16.61
C LEU A 501 -24.91 -24.59 16.50
N LYS A 502 -25.62 -25.04 17.54
CA LYS A 502 -26.32 -26.34 17.50
C LYS A 502 -27.44 -26.32 16.45
N GLU A 503 -28.20 -25.23 16.37
CA GLU A 503 -29.22 -25.02 15.34
C GLU A 503 -28.60 -25.00 13.94
N ALA A 504 -27.41 -24.43 13.79
CA ALA A 504 -26.63 -24.45 12.55
C ALA A 504 -25.96 -25.80 12.24
N GLY A 505 -26.24 -26.86 13.02
CA GLY A 505 -25.80 -28.23 12.75
C GLY A 505 -24.48 -28.64 13.40
N PHE A 506 -23.91 -27.83 14.30
CA PHE A 506 -22.79 -28.26 15.12
C PHE A 506 -23.26 -29.30 16.16
N ARG A 507 -22.49 -30.36 16.35
CA ARG A 507 -22.83 -31.46 17.25
C ARG A 507 -21.98 -31.42 18.51
N HIS A 508 -22.56 -31.86 19.61
CA HIS A 508 -21.80 -32.11 20.83
C HIS A 508 -20.73 -33.17 20.59
N SER A 509 -19.54 -32.89 21.12
CA SER A 509 -18.40 -33.78 21.19
C SER A 509 -17.93 -33.85 22.63
N TYR A 510 -16.99 -34.75 22.93
CA TYR A 510 -16.43 -34.88 24.27
C TYR A 510 -15.79 -33.58 24.79
N LYS A 511 -15.29 -32.70 23.90
CA LYS A 511 -14.57 -31.48 24.29
C LYS A 511 -15.35 -30.18 24.07
N GLY A 512 -16.40 -30.19 23.27
CA GLY A 512 -17.15 -28.98 22.88
C GLY A 512 -18.09 -29.19 21.70
N LEU A 513 -18.27 -28.16 20.89
CA LEU A 513 -19.13 -28.18 19.70
C LEU A 513 -18.29 -28.39 18.42
N ARG A 514 -18.62 -29.42 17.64
CA ARG A 514 -17.91 -29.78 16.41
C ARG A 514 -18.79 -29.58 15.17
N ALA A 515 -18.21 -28.98 14.14
CA ALA A 515 -18.88 -28.73 12.85
C ALA A 515 -19.18 -30.00 12.05
#